data_AF-A0A645FSY7-F1
#
_entry.id   AF-A0A645FSY7-F1
#
_cell.length_a   1.000
_cell.length_b   1.000
_cell.length_c   1.000
_cell.angle_alpha   90.00
_cell.angle_beta   90.00
_cell.angle_gamma   90.00
#
_symmetry.space_group_name_H-M   'P 1'
#
loop_
_entity.id
_entity.type
_entity.pdbx_description
1 polymer ?
#
loop_
_entity_poly.entity_id
_entity_poly.type
_entity_poly.pdbx_seq_one_letter_code
_entity_poly.pdbx_strand_id
1 'polypeptide(L)'
;MKTEDAASGVTLSQSMDFKNNANLATEYLYDKNGNLTNYYNKGIIEISYNVLNLPQMLKISSATDTYTYAADGRKLRIVSSVD
;
A
#
# COMPACT_ATOMS: atom_id res chain seq x y z
N MET A 1 -32.71 -21.73 23.79
CA MET A 1 -31.91 -22.51 22.83
C MET A 1 -30.52 -21.89 22.82
N LYS A 2 -29.48 -22.62 23.21
CA LYS A 2 -28.09 -22.14 23.10
C LYS A 2 -27.71 -22.27 21.63
N THR A 3 -27.51 -21.16 20.95
CA THR A 3 -26.98 -21.18 19.59
C THR A 3 -25.49 -21.45 19.70
N GLU A 4 -25.06 -22.62 19.28
CA GLU A 4 -23.64 -22.89 19.08
C GLU A 4 -23.31 -22.42 17.67
N ASP A 5 -22.57 -21.31 17.56
CA ASP A 5 -22.01 -20.87 16.29
C ASP A 5 -20.87 -21.83 15.94
N ALA A 6 -21.03 -22.58 14.85
CA ALA A 6 -20.03 -23.51 14.36
C ALA A 6 -18.90 -22.72 13.67
N ALA A 7 -18.12 -21.98 14.45
CA ALA A 7 -16.91 -21.38 13.96
C ALA A 7 -15.97 -22.49 13.48
N SER A 8 -15.69 -22.52 12.17
CA SER A 8 -14.64 -23.38 11.62
C SER A 8 -13.34 -23.08 12.36
N GLY A 9 -12.72 -24.11 12.95
CA GLY A 9 -11.47 -23.96 13.68
C GLY A 9 -10.42 -23.26 12.82
N VAL A 10 -10.04 -22.05 13.21
CA VAL A 10 -9.03 -21.26 12.50
C VAL A 10 -7.68 -21.91 12.77
N THR A 11 -7.06 -22.47 11.73
CA THR A 11 -5.69 -23.00 11.84
C THR A 11 -4.70 -21.86 12.06
N LEU A 12 -3.56 -22.16 12.70
CA LEU A 12 -2.52 -21.15 12.96
C LEU A 12 -2.07 -20.46 11.66
N SER A 13 -2.02 -21.20 10.55
CA SER A 13 -1.70 -20.66 9.22
C SER A 13 -2.78 -19.72 8.67
N GLN A 14 -4.06 -19.96 8.97
CA GLN A 14 -5.16 -19.07 8.61
C GLN A 14 -5.22 -17.82 9.50
N SER A 15 -4.75 -17.89 10.75
CA SER A 15 -4.63 -16.71 11.62
C SER A 15 -3.44 -15.80 11.27
N MET A 16 -2.47 -16.28 10.48
CA MET A 16 -1.29 -15.51 10.07
C MET A 16 -1.59 -14.75 8.77
N ASP A 17 -2.31 -13.64 8.91
CA ASP A 17 -2.65 -12.74 7.80
C ASP A 17 -1.46 -11.86 7.36
N PHE A 18 -0.44 -11.72 8.22
CA PHE A 18 0.78 -11.03 7.85
C PHE A 18 1.57 -11.81 6.77
N LYS A 19 1.82 -11.17 5.63
CA LYS A 19 2.66 -11.69 4.54
C LYS A 19 3.94 -10.87 4.47
N ASN A 20 5.07 -11.52 4.79
CA ASN A 20 6.39 -10.92 4.68
C ASN A 20 6.98 -11.20 3.28
N ASN A 21 6.65 -10.34 2.32
CA ASN A 21 7.08 -10.50 0.93
C ASN A 21 8.45 -9.85 0.66
N ALA A 22 9.03 -9.15 1.64
CA ALA A 22 10.38 -8.62 1.62
C ALA A 22 11.20 -9.24 2.75
N ASN A 23 12.52 -9.24 2.60
CA ASN A 23 13.46 -9.64 3.64
C ASN A 23 14.59 -8.62 3.67
N LEU A 24 14.27 -7.39 4.09
CA LEU A 24 15.19 -6.26 4.14
C LEU A 24 15.30 -5.75 5.58
N ALA A 25 16.45 -5.16 5.92
CA ALA A 25 16.65 -4.56 7.23
C ALA A 25 15.72 -3.34 7.48
N THR A 26 15.24 -2.69 6.41
CA THR A 26 14.27 -1.60 6.47
C THR A 26 13.27 -1.76 5.34
N GLU A 27 12.01 -1.97 5.71
CA GLU A 27 10.95 -2.31 4.76
C GLU A 27 9.92 -1.20 4.54
N TYR A 28 10.00 -0.16 5.35
CA TYR A 28 9.20 1.05 5.28
C TYR A 28 10.16 2.23 5.31
N LEU A 29 10.09 3.08 4.30
CA LEU A 29 10.90 4.29 4.23
C LEU A 29 10.00 5.50 4.20
N TYR A 30 10.50 6.60 4.76
CA TYR A 30 9.77 7.85 4.86
C TYR A 30 10.62 9.01 4.38
N ASP A 31 9.98 10.02 3.79
CA ASP A 31 10.61 11.30 3.53
C ASP A 31 10.68 12.17 4.79
N LYS A 32 11.30 13.34 4.69
CA LYS A 32 11.45 14.28 5.82
C LYS A 32 10.13 14.86 6.34
N ASN A 33 9.07 14.79 5.53
CA ASN A 33 7.72 15.24 5.91
C ASN A 33 6.92 14.11 6.58
N GLY A 34 7.50 12.91 6.71
CA GLY A 34 6.86 11.75 7.31
C GLY A 34 5.95 10.98 6.35
N ASN A 35 6.02 11.24 5.04
CA ASN A 35 5.27 10.45 4.07
C ASN A 35 5.99 9.15 3.74
N LEU A 36 5.23 8.07 3.54
CA LEU A 36 5.76 6.79 3.11
C LEU A 36 6.32 6.88 1.68
N THR A 37 7.59 6.55 1.47
CA THR A 37 8.20 6.51 0.12
C THR A 37 8.32 5.10 -0.42
N ASN A 38 8.36 4.09 0.46
CA ASN A 38 8.53 2.68 0.09
C ASN A 38 7.82 1.78 1.09
N TYR A 39 7.27 0.68 0.59
CA TYR A 39 6.75 -0.39 1.43
C TYR A 39 6.91 -1.75 0.73
N TYR A 40 8.06 -2.38 0.99
CA TYR A 40 8.51 -3.53 0.19
C TYR A 40 7.67 -4.80 0.39
N ASN A 41 7.08 -5.03 1.58
CA ASN A 41 6.16 -6.18 1.76
C ASN A 41 4.87 -6.08 0.92
N LYS A 42 4.54 -4.89 0.42
CA LYS A 42 3.43 -4.67 -0.51
C LYS A 42 3.92 -4.50 -1.96
N GLY A 43 5.21 -4.71 -2.22
CA GLY A 43 5.81 -4.50 -3.53
C GLY A 43 5.86 -3.04 -3.96
N ILE A 44 5.64 -2.09 -3.05
CA ILE A 44 5.72 -0.65 -3.32
C ILE A 44 7.18 -0.24 -3.28
N ILE A 45 7.72 0.05 -4.46
CA ILE A 45 9.13 0.40 -4.64
C ILE A 45 9.36 1.90 -4.72
N GLU A 46 8.31 2.70 -4.95
CA GLU A 46 8.40 4.15 -4.91
C GLU A 46 7.01 4.78 -4.71
N ILE A 47 6.95 5.82 -3.89
CA ILE A 47 5.87 6.80 -3.85
C ILE A 47 6.50 8.18 -3.94
N SER A 48 6.03 8.99 -4.90
CA SER A 48 6.39 10.40 -4.96
C SER A 48 5.16 11.27 -4.68
N TYR A 49 5.40 12.47 -4.17
CA TYR A 49 4.38 13.38 -3.68
C TYR A 49 4.44 14.71 -4.43
N ASN A 50 3.27 15.32 -4.63
CA ASN A 50 3.17 16.67 -5.18
C ASN A 50 3.32 17.74 -4.08
N VAL A 51 3.25 19.01 -4.47
CA VAL A 51 3.36 20.18 -3.58
C VAL A 51 2.25 20.28 -2.52
N LEU A 52 1.14 19.56 -2.69
CA LEU A 52 0.07 19.46 -1.70
C LEU A 52 0.28 18.29 -0.73
N ASN A 53 1.44 17.62 -0.80
CA ASN A 53 1.77 16.45 -0.01
C ASN A 53 0.84 15.24 -0.31
N LEU A 54 0.29 15.18 -1.53
CA LEU A 54 -0.55 14.07 -2.00
C LEU A 54 0.27 13.14 -2.91
N PRO A 55 0.06 11.81 -2.87
CA PRO A 55 0.76 10.87 -3.75
C PRO A 55 0.49 11.21 -5.22
N GLN A 56 1.53 11.50 -6.00
CA GLN A 56 1.40 11.78 -7.44
C GLN A 56 1.84 10.59 -8.30
N MET A 57 2.72 9.73 -7.79
CA MET A 57 3.15 8.51 -8.45
C MET A 57 3.26 7.40 -7.41
N LEU A 58 2.77 6.20 -7.75
CA LEU A 58 2.93 4.97 -6.99
C LEU A 58 3.49 3.92 -7.93
N LYS A 59 4.71 3.48 -7.68
CA LYS A 59 5.33 2.39 -8.42
C LYS A 59 5.31 1.12 -7.59
N ILE A 60 4.65 0.10 -8.13
CA ILE A 60 4.72 -1.27 -7.66
C ILE A 60 5.52 -2.11 -8.67
N SER A 61 6.01 -3.27 -8.26
CA SER A 61 6.93 -4.08 -9.10
C SER A 61 6.43 -4.43 -10.50
N SER A 62 5.12 -4.35 -10.78
CA SER A 62 4.52 -4.71 -12.07
C SER A 62 3.74 -3.57 -12.75
N ALA A 63 3.60 -2.42 -12.08
CA ALA A 63 2.75 -1.35 -12.57
C ALA A 63 3.11 -0.01 -11.93
N THR A 64 2.74 1.05 -12.63
CA THR A 64 2.85 2.42 -12.15
C THR A 64 1.49 3.10 -12.20
N ASP A 65 1.04 3.64 -11.08
CA ASP A 65 -0.13 4.51 -11.01
C ASP A 65 0.32 5.98 -10.90
N THR A 66 -0.16 6.82 -11.81
CA THR A 66 0.03 8.28 -11.76
C THR A 66 -1.29 8.96 -11.43
N TYR A 67 -1.25 9.88 -10.46
CA TYR A 67 -2.42 10.56 -9.93
C TYR A 67 -2.41 12.04 -10.31
N THR A 68 -3.55 12.54 -10.78
CA THR A 68 -3.76 13.97 -11.03
C THR A 68 -4.80 14.51 -10.08
N TYR A 69 -4.53 15.67 -9.50
CA TYR A 69 -5.38 16.35 -8.53
C TYR A 69 -5.72 17.76 -9.01
N ALA A 70 -6.88 18.25 -8.59
CA ALA A 70 -7.18 19.67 -8.63
C ALA A 70 -6.37 20.41 -7.55
N ALA A 71 -6.28 21.73 -7.67
CA ALA A 71 -5.54 22.58 -6.73
C ALA A 71 -6.13 22.57 -5.30
N ASP A 72 -7.41 22.19 -5.15
CA ASP A 72 -8.08 21.99 -3.86
C ASP A 72 -7.80 20.61 -3.23
N GLY A 73 -6.96 19.79 -3.86
CA GLY A 73 -6.60 18.45 -3.39
C GLY A 73 -7.57 17.34 -3.82
N ARG A 74 -8.64 17.64 -4.58
CA ARG A 74 -9.55 16.60 -5.06
C ARG A 74 -8.90 15.76 -6.16
N LYS A 75 -8.91 14.44 -6.00
CA LYS A 75 -8.41 13.51 -7.03
C LYS A 75 -9.27 13.59 -8.29
N LEU A 76 -8.63 13.81 -9.45
CA LEU A 76 -9.29 13.93 -10.76
C LEU A 76 -9.13 12.68 -11.62
N ARG A 77 -7.94 12.07 -11.58
CA ARG A 77 -7.58 10.97 -12.49
C ARG A 77 -6.55 10.05 -11.88
N ILE A 78 -6.62 8.79 -12.29
CA ILE A 78 -5.58 7.78 -12.12
C ILE A 78 -5.24 7.26 -13.51
N VAL A 79 -3.95 7.07 -13.78
CA VAL A 79 -3.46 6.37 -14.97
C VAL A 79 -2.60 5.23 -14.50
N SER A 80 -3.02 4.01 -14.83
CA SER A 80 -2.27 2.80 -14.55
C SER A 80 -1.56 2.36 -15.82
N SER A 81 -0.26 2.18 -15.75
CA SER A 81 0.53 1.48 -16.78
C SER A 81 1.06 0.18 -16.20
N VAL A 82 1.01 -0.88 -16.99
CA VAL A 82 1.72 -2.13 -16.70
C VAL A 82 3.14 -1.99 -17.26
N ASP A 83 4.13 -2.38 -16.48
CA ASP A 83 5.53 -2.37 -16.90
C ASP A 83 5.85 -3.54 -17.84
#